data_AF-A0A7L1LQ29-F1
#
_entry.id   AF-A0A7L1LQ29-F1
#
_cell.length_a   1.000
_cell.length_b   1.000
_cell.length_c   1.000
_cell.angle_alpha   90.00
_cell.angle_beta   90.00
_cell.angle_gamma   90.00
#
_symmetry.space_group_name_H-M   'P 1'
#
loop_
_entity.id
_entity.type
_entity.pdbx_description
1 polymer ?
#
loop_
_entity_poly.entity_id
_entity_poly.type
_entity_poly.pdbx_seq_one_letter_code
_entity_poly.pdbx_strand_id
1 'polypeptide(L)'
;TEDEIILFEREMKEFWTKLKSIYGTEQINQTLALRDSCKESIKTLSEKWSKKLKEGDLMIDKIQEYSNEILQQSQRISENQEHLTEIKSNLNQEEEQKKDLTDSIQELKEELMKKKEIISSKNKATKERVERLCKSKVLFEERLGLEIRRIHNEQLQFIFRHIDHKDPDKPYVFTLSINEQGDYE
;
A
#
# COMPACT_ATOMS: atom_id res chain seq x y z
N THR A 1 -114.06 -16.31 54.34
CA THR A 1 -113.90 -16.37 55.82
C THR A 1 -112.81 -15.38 56.21
N GLU A 2 -112.90 -14.72 57.37
CA GLU A 2 -111.88 -13.73 57.83
C GLU A 2 -110.44 -14.30 57.74
N ASP A 3 -110.29 -15.59 58.02
CA ASP A 3 -109.02 -16.33 57.95
C ASP A 3 -108.39 -16.41 56.55
N GLU A 4 -109.19 -16.44 55.48
CA GLU A 4 -108.69 -16.46 54.10
C GLU A 4 -108.12 -15.10 53.68
N ILE A 5 -108.69 -14.02 54.23
CA ILE A 5 -108.23 -12.65 53.99
C ILE A 5 -106.87 -12.45 54.70
N ILE A 6 -106.75 -12.92 55.95
CA ILE A 6 -105.49 -12.87 56.71
C ILE A 6 -104.39 -13.69 56.03
N LEU A 7 -104.73 -14.88 55.51
CA LEU A 7 -103.79 -15.72 54.77
C LEU A 7 -103.30 -15.01 53.50
N PHE A 8 -104.21 -14.43 52.73
CA PHE A 8 -103.88 -13.69 51.51
C PHE A 8 -103.02 -12.45 51.80
N GLU A 9 -103.31 -11.68 52.85
CA GLU A 9 -102.48 -10.54 53.26
C GLU A 9 -101.06 -10.94 53.64
N ARG A 10 -100.92 -12.08 54.35
CA ARG A 10 -99.60 -12.62 54.71
C ARG A 10 -98.82 -13.02 53.46
N GLU A 11 -99.43 -13.76 52.54
CA GLU A 11 -98.80 -14.19 51.29
C GLU A 11 -98.43 -13.00 50.41
N MET A 12 -99.29 -11.98 50.33
CA MET A 12 -99.00 -10.74 49.61
C MET A 12 -97.83 -9.99 50.23
N LYS A 13 -97.75 -9.90 51.55
CA LYS A 13 -96.63 -9.25 52.24
C LYS A 13 -95.31 -10.00 52.03
N GLU A 14 -95.36 -11.34 52.05
CA GLU A 14 -94.21 -12.20 51.80
C GLU A 14 -93.74 -12.11 50.34
N PHE A 15 -94.68 -12.10 49.39
CA PHE A 15 -94.41 -11.84 47.97
C PHE A 15 -93.76 -10.47 47.76
N TRP A 16 -94.30 -9.40 48.34
CA TRP A 16 -93.74 -8.05 48.23
C TRP A 16 -92.35 -7.95 48.86
N THR A 17 -92.12 -8.62 49.99
CA THR A 17 -90.81 -8.65 50.64
C THR A 17 -89.78 -9.37 49.77
N LYS A 18 -90.16 -10.51 49.20
CA LYS A 18 -89.31 -11.30 48.31
C LYS A 18 -89.03 -10.57 46.99
N LEU A 19 -90.05 -9.96 46.39
CA LEU A 19 -89.92 -9.12 45.19
C LEU A 19 -88.97 -7.94 45.45
N LYS A 20 -89.14 -7.23 46.57
CA LYS A 20 -88.31 -6.08 46.95
C LYS A 20 -86.88 -6.48 47.30
N SER A 21 -86.66 -7.67 47.85
CA SER A 21 -85.30 -8.20 48.09
C SER A 21 -84.59 -8.56 46.79
N ILE A 22 -85.28 -9.27 45.88
CA ILE A 22 -84.73 -9.75 44.59
C ILE A 22 -84.45 -8.58 43.65
N TYR A 23 -85.43 -7.69 43.42
CA TYR A 23 -85.28 -6.55 42.51
C TYR A 23 -84.59 -5.34 43.15
N GLY A 24 -84.60 -5.21 44.47
CA GLY A 24 -84.14 -3.99 45.14
C GLY A 24 -82.65 -3.99 45.45
N THR A 25 -82.11 -5.01 46.11
CA THR A 25 -80.75 -4.91 46.69
C THR A 25 -79.79 -5.92 46.06
N GLU A 26 -80.21 -7.16 45.88
CA GLU A 26 -79.37 -8.23 45.33
C GLU A 26 -78.98 -7.97 43.88
N GLN A 27 -79.95 -7.65 43.01
CA GLN A 27 -79.72 -7.37 41.59
C GLN A 27 -78.90 -6.08 41.37
N ILE A 28 -79.11 -5.05 42.20
CA ILE A 28 -78.32 -3.81 42.16
C ILE A 28 -76.86 -4.09 42.55
N ASN A 29 -76.64 -4.85 43.62
CA ASN A 29 -75.29 -5.22 44.07
C ASN A 29 -74.55 -6.07 43.03
N GLN A 30 -75.22 -7.05 42.41
CA GLN A 30 -74.64 -7.85 41.32
C GLN A 30 -74.28 -6.99 40.10
N THR A 31 -75.14 -6.04 39.73
CA THR A 31 -74.89 -5.11 38.62
C THR A 31 -73.72 -4.16 38.92
N LEU A 32 -73.60 -3.68 40.15
CA LEU A 32 -72.46 -2.87 40.61
C LEU A 32 -71.15 -3.68 40.60
N ALA A 33 -71.16 -4.92 41.11
CA ALA A 33 -69.99 -5.79 41.10
C ALA A 33 -69.50 -6.10 39.67
N LEU A 34 -70.43 -6.37 38.74
CA LEU A 34 -70.10 -6.57 37.32
C LEU A 34 -69.53 -5.29 36.68
N ARG A 35 -70.09 -4.13 37.01
CA ARG A 35 -69.57 -2.84 36.55
C ARG A 35 -68.14 -2.62 37.05
N ASP A 36 -67.89 -2.84 38.33
CA ASP A 36 -66.57 -2.63 38.92
C ASP A 36 -65.54 -3.61 38.35
N SER A 37 -65.93 -4.88 38.18
CA SER A 37 -65.10 -5.89 37.51
C SER A 37 -64.78 -5.53 36.05
N CYS A 38 -65.77 -5.03 35.30
CA CYS A 38 -65.58 -4.55 33.93
C CYS A 38 -64.62 -3.34 33.90
N LYS A 39 -64.79 -2.37 34.82
CA LYS A 39 -63.93 -1.20 34.94
C LYS A 39 -62.47 -1.59 35.25
N GLU A 40 -62.26 -2.52 36.17
CA GLU A 40 -60.92 -3.01 36.50
C GLU A 40 -60.28 -3.78 35.34
N SER A 41 -61.08 -4.57 34.60
CA SER A 41 -60.62 -5.28 33.41
C SER A 41 -60.18 -4.32 32.30
N ILE A 42 -60.97 -3.26 32.05
CA ILE A 42 -60.63 -2.20 31.08
C ILE A 42 -59.35 -1.48 31.51
N LYS A 43 -59.23 -1.14 32.79
CA LYS A 43 -58.04 -0.48 33.34
C LYS A 43 -56.78 -1.35 33.16
N THR A 44 -56.86 -2.62 33.56
CA THR A 44 -55.76 -3.59 33.41
C THR A 44 -55.35 -3.75 31.95
N LEU A 45 -56.34 -3.84 31.04
CA LEU A 45 -56.07 -3.97 29.61
C LEU A 45 -55.42 -2.70 29.06
N SER A 46 -55.89 -1.52 29.47
CA SER A 46 -55.33 -0.22 29.09
C SER A 46 -53.87 -0.08 29.53
N GLU A 47 -53.55 -0.43 30.77
CA GLU A 47 -52.18 -0.43 31.30
C GLU A 47 -51.28 -1.40 30.52
N LYS A 48 -51.77 -2.61 30.20
CA LYS A 48 -51.04 -3.60 29.41
C LYS A 48 -50.74 -3.09 28.00
N TRP A 49 -51.72 -2.48 27.32
CA TRP A 49 -51.51 -1.90 25.99
C TRP A 49 -50.59 -0.68 26.03
N SER A 50 -50.69 0.17 27.05
CA SER A 50 -49.77 1.30 27.23
C SER A 50 -48.33 0.83 27.40
N LYS A 51 -48.11 -0.23 28.20
CA LYS A 51 -46.78 -0.84 28.34
C LYS A 51 -46.28 -1.41 27.01
N LYS A 52 -47.14 -2.14 26.28
CA LYS A 52 -46.80 -2.71 24.97
C LYS A 52 -46.46 -1.65 23.93
N LEU A 53 -47.16 -0.52 23.93
CA LEU A 53 -46.86 0.61 23.06
C LEU A 53 -45.47 1.18 23.34
N LYS A 54 -45.14 1.44 24.62
CA LYS A 54 -43.81 1.92 25.04
C LYS A 54 -42.69 0.93 24.69
N GLU A 55 -42.94 -0.37 24.84
CA GLU A 55 -42.00 -1.41 24.41
C GLU A 55 -41.78 -1.37 22.89
N GLY A 56 -42.84 -1.14 22.12
CA GLY A 56 -42.78 -0.96 20.67
C GLY A 56 -41.98 0.27 20.25
N ASP A 57 -42.24 1.42 20.88
CA ASP A 57 -41.52 2.67 20.62
C ASP A 57 -40.01 2.49 20.89
N LEU A 58 -39.65 1.88 22.03
CA LEU A 58 -38.26 1.59 22.37
C LEU A 58 -37.60 0.66 21.34
N MET A 59 -38.35 -0.32 20.81
CA MET A 59 -37.84 -1.22 19.78
C MET A 59 -37.60 -0.49 18.45
N ILE A 60 -38.48 0.44 18.08
CA ILE A 60 -38.32 1.28 16.89
C ILE A 60 -37.06 2.15 17.03
N ASP A 61 -36.87 2.81 18.18
CA ASP A 61 -35.69 3.63 18.45
C ASP A 61 -34.40 2.80 18.30
N LYS A 62 -34.39 1.58 18.86
CA LYS A 62 -33.24 0.66 18.74
C LYS A 62 -32.97 0.21 17.31
N ILE A 63 -34.01 -0.06 16.52
CA ILE A 63 -33.87 -0.40 15.11
C ILE A 63 -33.24 0.77 14.33
N GLN A 64 -33.68 2.00 14.60
CA GLN A 64 -33.13 3.19 13.96
C GLN A 64 -31.65 3.40 14.34
N GLU A 65 -31.30 3.22 15.61
CA GLU A 65 -29.92 3.27 16.10
C GLU A 65 -29.03 2.28 15.35
N TYR A 66 -29.40 0.99 15.31
CA TYR A 66 -28.63 -0.03 14.59
C TYR A 66 -28.58 0.22 13.08
N SER A 67 -29.66 0.71 12.49
CA SER A 67 -29.69 1.07 11.06
C SER A 67 -28.67 2.16 10.74
N ASN A 68 -28.56 3.17 11.60
CA ASN A 68 -27.59 4.25 11.44
C ASN A 68 -26.14 3.75 11.63
N GLU A 69 -25.90 2.87 12.61
CA GLU A 69 -24.59 2.25 12.81
C GLU A 69 -24.16 1.40 11.61
N ILE A 70 -25.08 0.60 11.06
CA ILE A 70 -24.82 -0.21 9.86
C ILE A 70 -24.48 0.69 8.67
N LEU A 71 -25.20 1.79 8.48
CA LEU A 71 -24.93 2.74 7.40
C LEU A 71 -23.52 3.35 7.53
N GLN A 72 -23.14 3.78 8.74
CA GLN A 72 -21.81 4.32 8.99
C GLN A 72 -20.70 3.28 8.77
N GLN A 73 -20.92 2.03 9.21
CA GLN A 73 -19.97 0.95 8.98
C GLN A 73 -19.83 0.64 7.48
N SER A 74 -20.95 0.59 6.75
CA SER A 74 -20.96 0.37 5.30
C SER A 74 -20.16 1.44 4.56
N GLN A 75 -20.33 2.71 4.95
CA GLN A 75 -19.56 3.81 4.38
C GLN A 75 -18.05 3.63 4.62
N ARG A 76 -17.64 3.34 5.87
CA ARG A 76 -16.22 3.10 6.20
C ARG A 76 -15.63 1.91 5.44
N ILE A 77 -16.42 0.85 5.23
CA ILE A 77 -15.99 -0.30 4.44
C ILE A 77 -15.76 0.11 2.99
N SER A 78 -16.66 0.91 2.42
CA SER A 78 -16.50 1.44 1.05
C SER A 78 -15.25 2.30 0.90
N GLU A 79 -15.02 3.24 1.82
CA GLU A 79 -13.83 4.11 1.83
C GLU A 79 -12.54 3.28 1.95
N ASN A 80 -12.52 2.30 2.86
CA ASN A 80 -11.38 1.40 3.01
C ASN A 80 -11.13 0.54 1.76
N GLN A 81 -12.19 0.11 1.08
CA GLN A 81 -12.07 -0.67 -0.15
C GLN A 81 -11.44 0.17 -1.27
N GLU A 82 -11.83 1.44 -1.41
CA GLU A 82 -11.21 2.38 -2.35
C GLU A 82 -9.72 2.58 -2.04
N HIS A 83 -9.37 2.86 -0.78
CA HIS A 83 -7.97 2.99 -0.36
C HIS A 83 -7.15 1.71 -0.63
N LEU A 84 -7.72 0.52 -0.38
CA LEU A 84 -7.04 -0.74 -0.70
C LEU A 84 -6.81 -0.92 -2.21
N THR A 85 -7.76 -0.48 -3.05
CA THR A 85 -7.58 -0.51 -4.50
C THR A 85 -6.48 0.43 -4.98
N GLU A 86 -6.38 1.63 -4.41
CA GLU A 86 -5.31 2.59 -4.69
C GLU A 86 -3.94 2.07 -4.25
N ILE A 87 -3.84 1.53 -3.03
CA ILE A 87 -2.60 0.91 -2.54
C ILE A 87 -2.16 -0.22 -3.45
N LYS A 88 -3.10 -1.04 -3.93
CA LYS A 88 -2.81 -2.15 -4.85
C LYS A 88 -2.31 -1.66 -6.21
N SER A 89 -2.90 -0.60 -6.77
CA SER A 89 -2.41 -0.03 -8.03
C SER A 89 -1.00 0.54 -7.89
N ASN A 90 -0.73 1.25 -6.78
CA ASN A 90 0.58 1.81 -6.51
C ASN A 90 1.64 0.70 -6.34
N LEU A 91 1.30 -0.37 -5.62
CA LEU A 91 2.20 -1.51 -5.44
C LEU A 91 2.55 -2.20 -6.77
N ASN A 92 1.56 -2.38 -7.66
CA ASN A 92 1.81 -2.95 -8.98
C ASN A 92 2.72 -2.05 -9.82
N GLN A 93 2.52 -0.74 -9.77
CA GLN A 93 3.37 0.22 -10.49
C GLN A 93 4.81 0.21 -9.97
N GLU A 94 5.01 0.15 -8.66
CA GLU A 94 6.33 0.05 -8.04
C GLU A 94 7.03 -1.28 -8.39
N GLU A 95 6.28 -2.38 -8.51
CA GLU A 95 6.81 -3.67 -8.93
C GLU A 95 7.30 -3.64 -10.39
N GLU A 96 6.55 -2.99 -11.29
CA GLU A 96 6.95 -2.78 -12.68
C GLU A 96 8.21 -1.92 -12.78
N GLN A 97 8.26 -0.78 -12.08
CA GLN A 97 9.45 0.07 -12.02
C GLN A 97 10.68 -0.67 -11.49
N LYS A 98 10.50 -1.50 -10.46
CA LYS A 98 11.58 -2.31 -9.90
C LYS A 98 12.13 -3.28 -10.93
N LYS A 99 11.26 -3.90 -11.73
CA LYS A 99 11.67 -4.81 -12.81
C LYS A 99 12.47 -4.07 -13.87
N ASP A 100 11.98 -2.94 -14.36
CA ASP A 100 12.66 -2.12 -15.37
C ASP A 100 14.04 -1.65 -14.91
N LEU A 101 14.15 -1.22 -13.66
CA LEU A 101 15.43 -0.84 -13.06
C LEU A 101 16.39 -2.03 -12.93
N THR A 102 15.87 -3.21 -12.59
CA THR A 102 16.67 -4.43 -12.48
C THR A 102 17.23 -4.84 -13.85
N ASP A 103 16.39 -4.80 -14.88
CA ASP A 103 16.78 -5.11 -16.26
C ASP A 103 17.83 -4.10 -16.77
N SER A 104 17.61 -2.81 -16.52
CA SER A 104 18.56 -1.74 -16.86
C SER A 104 19.92 -1.92 -16.17
N ILE A 105 19.94 -2.29 -14.89
CA ILE A 105 21.18 -2.57 -14.15
C ILE A 105 21.92 -3.76 -14.77
N GLN A 106 21.20 -4.80 -15.19
CA GLN A 106 21.80 -5.97 -15.80
C GLN A 106 22.44 -5.64 -17.16
N GLU A 107 21.74 -4.90 -18.02
CA GLU A 107 22.28 -4.44 -19.30
C GLU A 107 23.55 -3.60 -19.12
N LEU A 108 23.52 -2.64 -18.20
CA LEU A 108 24.69 -1.79 -17.91
C LEU A 108 25.89 -2.59 -17.38
N LYS A 109 25.66 -3.63 -16.57
CA LYS A 109 26.73 -4.53 -16.13
C LYS A 109 27.35 -5.28 -17.29
N GLU A 110 26.55 -5.80 -18.21
CA GLU A 110 27.03 -6.52 -19.39
C GLU A 110 27.83 -5.61 -20.33
N GLU A 111 27.34 -4.39 -20.58
CA GLU A 111 28.09 -3.39 -21.35
C GLU A 111 29.43 -3.05 -20.70
N LEU A 112 29.46 -2.86 -19.39
CA LEU A 112 30.68 -2.54 -18.65
C LEU A 112 31.69 -3.68 -18.77
N MET A 113 31.25 -4.94 -18.66
CA MET A 113 32.12 -6.10 -18.85
C MET A 113 32.70 -6.15 -20.27
N LYS A 114 31.87 -5.96 -21.30
CA LYS A 114 32.33 -5.91 -22.71
C LYS A 114 33.37 -4.81 -22.92
N LYS A 115 33.12 -3.59 -22.42
CA LYS A 115 34.07 -2.46 -22.52
C LYS A 115 35.39 -2.77 -21.82
N LYS A 116 35.34 -3.40 -20.63
CA LYS A 116 36.55 -3.80 -19.88
C LYS A 116 37.37 -4.84 -20.64
N GLU A 117 36.73 -5.81 -21.29
CA GLU A 117 37.40 -6.82 -22.11
C GLU A 117 38.09 -6.20 -23.34
N ILE A 118 37.43 -5.27 -24.02
CA ILE A 118 37.99 -4.53 -25.16
C ILE A 118 39.22 -3.72 -24.72
N ILE A 119 39.15 -3.01 -23.59
CA ILE A 119 40.30 -2.24 -23.07
C ILE A 119 41.45 -3.18 -22.70
N SER A 120 41.15 -4.31 -22.05
CA SER A 120 42.16 -5.30 -21.66
C SER A 120 42.89 -5.88 -22.88
N SER A 121 42.15 -6.29 -23.91
CA SER A 121 42.73 -6.84 -25.13
C SER A 121 43.55 -5.80 -25.91
N LYS A 122 43.06 -4.56 -26.02
CA LYS A 122 43.80 -3.45 -26.63
C LYS A 122 45.09 -3.14 -25.88
N ASN A 123 45.05 -3.09 -24.55
CA ASN A 123 46.23 -2.84 -23.73
C ASN A 123 47.27 -3.96 -23.87
N LYS A 124 46.83 -5.23 -23.91
CA LYS A 124 47.72 -6.36 -24.16
C LYS A 124 48.40 -6.25 -25.53
N ALA A 125 47.64 -5.98 -26.59
CA ALA A 125 48.18 -5.81 -27.94
C ALA A 125 49.16 -4.63 -28.03
N THR A 126 48.86 -3.50 -27.37
CA THR A 126 49.76 -2.35 -27.29
C THR A 126 51.04 -2.71 -26.54
N LYS A 127 50.95 -3.41 -25.41
CA LYS A 127 52.12 -3.85 -24.64
C LYS A 127 53.03 -4.76 -25.47
N GLU A 128 52.46 -5.77 -26.13
CA GLU A 128 53.21 -6.68 -27.01
C GLU A 128 53.87 -5.94 -28.18
N ARG A 129 53.19 -4.93 -28.76
CA ARG A 129 53.77 -4.08 -29.81
C ARG A 129 54.94 -3.26 -29.27
N VAL A 130 54.81 -2.64 -28.10
CA VAL A 130 55.88 -1.87 -27.47
C VAL A 130 57.07 -2.77 -27.15
N GLU A 131 56.86 -3.95 -26.55
CA GLU A 131 57.94 -4.90 -26.26
C GLU A 131 58.70 -5.33 -27.52
N ARG A 132 58.00 -5.58 -28.64
CA ARG A 132 58.66 -5.88 -29.93
C ARG A 132 59.49 -4.70 -30.43
N LEU A 133 58.94 -3.49 -30.40
CA LEU A 133 59.65 -2.28 -30.81
C LEU A 133 60.87 -2.00 -29.94
N CYS A 134 60.78 -2.21 -28.62
CA CYS A 134 61.91 -2.09 -27.71
C CYS A 134 63.01 -3.10 -28.03
N LYS A 135 62.67 -4.37 -28.30
CA LYS A 135 63.65 -5.38 -28.72
C LYS A 135 64.34 -5.00 -30.04
N SER A 136 63.56 -4.53 -31.03
CA SER A 136 64.11 -4.04 -32.29
C SER A 136 65.02 -2.83 -32.09
N LYS A 137 64.61 -1.86 -31.26
CA LYS A 137 65.43 -0.68 -30.90
C LYS A 137 66.79 -1.11 -30.36
N VAL A 138 66.81 -1.98 -29.35
CA VAL A 138 68.07 -2.49 -28.74
C VAL A 138 68.95 -3.16 -29.80
N LEU A 139 68.37 -4.01 -30.66
CA LEU A 139 69.13 -4.69 -31.71
C LEU A 139 69.72 -3.72 -32.75
N PHE A 140 69.00 -2.65 -33.11
CA PHE A 140 69.52 -1.61 -34.00
C PHE A 140 70.63 -0.81 -33.33
N GLU A 141 70.45 -0.42 -32.07
CA GLU A 141 71.45 0.31 -31.28
C GLU A 141 72.75 -0.48 -31.15
N GLU A 142 72.66 -1.77 -30.83
CA GLU A 142 73.82 -2.66 -30.68
C GLU A 142 74.55 -2.90 -32.02
N ARG A 143 73.82 -3.17 -33.11
CA ARG A 143 74.44 -3.53 -34.40
C ARG A 143 74.97 -2.34 -35.18
N LEU A 144 74.30 -1.19 -35.09
CA LEU A 144 74.70 0.01 -35.83
C LEU A 144 75.57 0.94 -34.98
N GLY A 145 75.65 0.72 -33.66
CA GLY A 145 76.23 1.68 -32.74
C GLY A 145 75.49 3.02 -32.77
N LEU A 146 74.19 3.03 -33.11
CA LEU A 146 73.40 4.24 -33.35
C LEU A 146 72.17 4.27 -32.45
N GLU A 147 72.10 5.26 -31.56
CA GLU A 147 70.91 5.59 -30.77
C GLU A 147 70.20 6.80 -31.40
N ILE A 148 68.87 6.68 -31.58
CA ILE A 148 68.01 7.77 -32.05
C ILE A 148 67.00 8.06 -30.95
N ARG A 149 66.97 9.31 -30.47
CA ARG A 149 66.02 9.75 -29.44
C ARG A 149 65.36 11.06 -29.82
N ARG A 150 64.07 11.15 -29.50
CA ARG A 150 63.33 12.41 -29.59
C ARG A 150 63.70 13.28 -28.39
N ILE A 151 64.08 14.52 -28.64
CA ILE A 151 64.35 15.54 -27.62
C ILE A 151 63.29 16.66 -27.71
N HIS A 152 63.45 17.72 -26.94
CA HIS A 152 62.50 18.85 -26.91
C HIS A 152 62.31 19.46 -28.32
N ASN A 153 61.17 20.13 -28.54
CA ASN A 153 60.84 20.82 -29.79
C ASN A 153 60.80 19.93 -31.05
N GLU A 154 60.34 18.69 -30.91
CA GLU A 154 60.22 17.71 -32.01
C GLU A 154 61.54 17.35 -32.71
N GLN A 155 62.67 17.71 -32.13
CA GLN A 155 63.98 17.37 -32.67
C GLN A 155 64.34 15.90 -32.44
N LEU A 156 65.07 15.32 -33.39
CA LEU A 156 65.67 13.99 -33.31
C LEU A 156 67.16 14.13 -33.06
N GLN A 157 67.66 13.45 -32.04
CA GLN A 157 69.09 13.36 -31.77
C GLN A 157 69.61 11.99 -32.19
N PHE A 158 70.65 11.99 -33.00
CA PHE A 158 71.37 10.81 -33.47
C PHE A 158 72.70 10.73 -32.74
N ILE A 159 72.97 9.59 -32.11
CA ILE A 159 74.16 9.34 -31.29
C ILE A 159 74.87 8.12 -31.85
N PHE A 160 76.03 8.33 -32.47
CA PHE A 160 76.89 7.27 -32.97
C PHE A 160 77.95 6.91 -31.94
N ARG A 161 78.23 5.62 -31.81
CA ARG A 161 79.31 5.01 -31.02
C ARG A 161 80.14 4.11 -31.93
N HIS A 162 81.25 3.57 -31.43
CA HIS A 162 82.18 2.72 -32.17
C HIS A 162 82.89 3.40 -33.36
N ILE A 163 82.94 4.73 -33.39
CA ILE A 163 83.69 5.49 -34.39
C ILE A 163 85.18 5.60 -34.00
N ASP A 164 85.47 5.83 -32.72
CA ASP A 164 86.84 5.92 -32.20
C ASP A 164 87.35 4.53 -31.83
N HIS A 165 88.35 4.02 -32.55
CA HIS A 165 88.94 2.69 -32.27
C HIS A 165 89.63 2.60 -30.90
N LYS A 166 90.00 3.74 -30.29
CA LYS A 166 90.63 3.77 -28.96
C LYS A 166 89.62 3.82 -27.82
N ASP A 167 88.43 4.33 -28.10
CA ASP A 167 87.34 4.48 -27.14
C ASP A 167 85.99 4.22 -27.83
N PRO A 168 85.57 2.95 -27.95
CA PRO A 168 84.35 2.58 -28.67
C PRO A 168 83.07 3.17 -28.07
N ASP A 169 83.08 3.55 -26.80
CA ASP A 169 81.91 4.10 -26.11
C ASP A 169 81.75 5.61 -26.32
N LYS A 170 82.76 6.28 -26.88
CA LYS A 170 82.74 7.73 -27.13
C LYS A 170 81.58 8.12 -28.06
N PRO A 171 80.67 9.01 -27.63
CA PRO A 171 79.52 9.41 -28.41
C PRO A 171 79.85 10.53 -29.42
N TYR A 172 79.33 10.39 -30.64
CA TYR A 172 79.34 11.39 -31.70
C TYR A 172 77.91 11.76 -32.03
N VAL A 173 77.52 12.99 -31.75
CA VAL A 173 76.11 13.39 -31.69
C VAL A 173 75.82 14.48 -32.70
N PHE A 174 74.72 14.36 -33.43
CA PHE A 174 74.09 15.49 -34.10
C PHE A 174 72.58 15.50 -33.85
N THR A 175 71.97 16.65 -34.04
CA THR A 175 70.53 16.85 -33.87
C THR A 175 69.96 17.26 -35.21
N LEU A 176 68.75 16.79 -35.51
CA LEU A 176 68.02 17.06 -36.73
C LEU A 176 66.61 17.51 -36.36
N SER A 177 66.19 18.62 -36.94
CA SER A 177 64.81 19.12 -36.91
C SER A 177 64.22 19.05 -38.32
N ILE A 178 62.90 19.05 -38.40
CA ILE A 178 62.18 19.35 -39.64
C ILE A 178 61.47 20.68 -39.40
N ASN A 179 61.74 21.68 -40.24
CA ASN A 179 61.08 22.98 -40.12
C ASN A 179 59.66 22.97 -40.71
N GLU A 180 58.95 24.10 -40.62
CA GLU A 180 57.58 24.22 -41.11
C GLU A 180 57.45 23.99 -42.64
N GLN A 181 58.54 24.17 -43.39
CA GLN A 181 58.62 23.94 -44.83
C GLN A 181 58.95 22.49 -45.18
N GLY A 182 59.27 21.65 -44.18
CA GLY A 182 59.64 20.26 -44.37
C GLY A 182 61.14 20.03 -44.63
N ASP A 183 61.97 21.08 -44.53
CA ASP A 183 63.41 20.99 -44.72
C ASP A 183 64.14 20.58 -43.43
N TYR A 184 65.32 19.98 -43.60
CA TYR A 184 66.18 19.52 -42.50
C TYR A 184 67.02 20.67 -41.93
N GLU A 185 67.00 20.84 -40.60
CA GLU A 185 67.79 21.82 -39.85
C GLU A 185 68.63 21.17 -38.73
#